data_AF-A0A4R9PXA0-F1
#
_entry.id   AF-A0A4R9PXA0-F1
#
_cell.length_a   1.000
_cell.length_b   1.000
_cell.length_c   1.000
_cell.angle_alpha   90.00
_cell.angle_beta   90.00
_cell.angle_gamma   90.00
#
_symmetry.space_group_name_H-M   'P 1'
#
loop_
_entity.id
_entity.type
_entity.pdbx_description
1 polymer ?
#
loop_
_entity_poly.entity_id
_entity_poly.type
_entity_poly.pdbx_seq_one_letter_code
_entity_poly.pdbx_strand_id
1 'polypeptide(L)'
;MKFRALLPLTLIGVSLAVAGCSSTVASIDPGKYDKMSCAELNSALGDTATDISRTAISRGKVANTSVPSWLLGGERVKTVVANRDTAKIARLQHQQQAIVAARKQRCPSSQ
;
A
#
# COMPACT_ATOMS: atom_id res chain seq x y z
N MET A 1 -20.01 63.46 -2.42
CA MET A 1 -19.16 62.35 -2.91
C MET A 1 -18.27 61.95 -1.74
N LYS A 2 -18.24 60.74 -1.18
CA LYS A 2 -18.22 59.41 -1.78
C LYS A 2 -18.49 58.43 -0.62
N PHE A 3 -19.47 57.54 -0.76
CA PHE A 3 -19.60 56.37 0.11
C PHE A 3 -18.41 55.44 -0.15
N ARG A 4 -17.71 54.99 0.90
CA ARG A 4 -16.94 53.73 0.83
C ARG A 4 -17.25 52.89 2.06
N ALA A 5 -17.89 51.78 1.75
CA ALA A 5 -18.44 50.81 2.67
C ALA A 5 -17.35 50.04 3.43
N LEU A 6 -17.77 49.62 4.63
CA LEU A 6 -17.30 48.51 5.44
C LEU A 6 -16.86 47.29 4.61
N LEU A 7 -15.74 46.66 4.97
CA LEU A 7 -15.71 45.33 5.59
C LEU A 7 -14.26 44.82 5.78
N PRO A 8 -13.90 44.36 7.00
CA PRO A 8 -12.64 43.70 7.33
C PRO A 8 -12.73 42.19 7.06
N LEU A 9 -11.71 41.58 6.47
CA LEU A 9 -11.51 40.11 6.45
C LEU A 9 -10.10 39.82 5.91
N THR A 10 -9.03 39.97 6.69
CA THR A 10 -8.44 38.89 7.51
C THR A 10 -8.86 37.48 7.09
N LEU A 11 -7.85 36.61 6.87
CA LEU A 11 -7.95 35.17 6.63
C LEU A 11 -8.44 34.69 5.25
N ILE A 12 -7.60 34.86 4.23
CA ILE A 12 -7.46 33.79 3.21
C ILE A 12 -6.25 32.97 3.63
N GLY A 13 -6.45 32.22 4.72
CA GLY A 13 -5.50 31.25 5.23
C GLY A 13 -5.30 30.13 4.23
N VAL A 14 -4.06 29.72 4.10
CA VAL A 14 -3.59 28.51 3.41
C VAL A 14 -4.42 27.30 3.87
N SER A 15 -5.46 26.93 3.12
CA SER A 15 -6.24 25.69 3.36
C SER A 15 -5.65 24.47 2.64
N LEU A 16 -4.38 24.51 2.25
CA LEU A 16 -3.70 23.42 1.51
C LEU A 16 -3.11 22.32 2.41
N ALA A 17 -3.40 22.33 3.71
CA ALA A 17 -2.81 21.39 4.63
C ALA A 17 -3.76 20.21 4.93
N VAL A 18 -3.36 19.03 4.45
CA VAL A 18 -3.69 17.71 5.01
C VAL A 18 -5.06 17.12 4.68
N ALA A 19 -5.45 17.09 3.41
CA ALA A 19 -6.23 15.95 2.91
C ALA A 19 -5.26 14.79 2.63
N GLY A 20 -4.65 14.26 3.70
CA GLY A 20 -3.89 13.01 3.61
C GLY A 20 -4.87 11.90 3.24
N CYS A 21 -4.71 11.29 2.07
CA CYS A 21 -5.47 10.11 1.70
C CYS A 21 -5.15 9.05 2.77
N SER A 22 -6.07 8.85 3.71
CA SER A 22 -5.97 7.87 4.79
C SER A 22 -6.00 6.49 4.14
N SER A 23 -4.84 6.05 3.65
CA SER A 23 -4.64 4.69 3.23
C SER A 23 -4.63 3.89 4.52
N THR A 24 -5.79 3.37 4.90
CA THR A 24 -5.91 2.41 5.99
C THR A 24 -4.99 1.24 5.66
N VAL A 25 -3.81 1.24 6.27
CA VAL A 25 -2.89 0.12 6.19
C VAL A 25 -3.60 -1.00 6.95
N ALA A 26 -4.29 -1.89 6.22
CA ALA A 26 -4.96 -3.01 6.86
C ALA A 26 -3.98 -3.73 7.81
N SER A 27 -4.38 -4.01 9.05
CA SER A 27 -3.50 -4.76 9.95
C SER A 27 -3.42 -6.21 9.48
N ILE A 28 -2.26 -6.86 9.67
CA ILE A 28 -2.16 -8.32 9.52
C ILE A 28 -2.66 -8.90 10.84
N ASP A 29 -3.85 -9.49 10.84
CA ASP A 29 -4.38 -10.22 12.00
C ASP A 29 -3.92 -11.69 11.95
N PRO A 30 -3.01 -12.13 12.83
CA PRO A 30 -2.55 -13.52 12.87
C PRO A 30 -3.68 -14.48 13.29
N GLY A 31 -4.60 -14.03 14.15
CA GLY A 31 -5.71 -14.83 14.67
C GLY A 31 -6.73 -15.22 13.60
N LYS A 32 -6.69 -14.57 12.43
CA LYS A 32 -7.45 -14.98 11.25
C LYS A 32 -7.02 -16.36 10.75
N TYR A 33 -5.71 -16.63 10.69
CA TYR A 33 -5.18 -17.90 10.17
C TYR A 33 -5.41 -19.05 11.15
N ASP A 34 -5.54 -18.73 12.43
CA ASP A 34 -5.89 -19.67 13.49
C ASP A 34 -7.35 -20.16 13.44
N LYS A 35 -8.14 -19.78 12.45
CA LYS A 35 -9.49 -20.33 12.27
C LYS A 35 -9.66 -21.05 10.93
N MET A 36 -8.61 -21.05 10.11
CA MET A 36 -8.63 -21.64 8.78
C MET A 36 -8.30 -23.13 8.82
N SER A 37 -8.95 -23.88 7.93
CA SER A 37 -8.61 -25.24 7.55
C SER A 37 -7.33 -25.28 6.71
N CYS A 38 -6.75 -26.46 6.55
CA CYS A 38 -5.55 -26.63 5.74
C CYS A 38 -5.72 -26.31 4.26
N ALA A 39 -6.91 -26.59 3.70
CA ALA A 39 -7.23 -26.20 2.34
C ALA A 39 -7.24 -24.68 2.20
N GLU A 40 -7.88 -23.97 3.14
CA GLU A 40 -7.92 -22.51 3.16
C GLU A 40 -6.54 -21.89 3.37
N LEU A 41 -5.70 -22.46 4.25
CA LEU A 41 -4.31 -22.02 4.44
C LEU A 41 -3.47 -22.21 3.17
N ASN A 42 -3.64 -23.33 2.45
CA ASN A 42 -2.95 -23.56 1.17
C ASN A 42 -3.39 -22.55 0.10
N SER A 43 -4.69 -22.31 -0.03
CA SER A 43 -5.23 -21.33 -0.98
C SER A 43 -4.76 -19.92 -0.63
N ALA A 44 -4.88 -19.51 0.63
CA ALA A 44 -4.42 -18.20 1.11
C ALA A 44 -2.92 -18.00 0.89
N LEU A 45 -2.10 -19.05 1.07
CA LEU A 45 -0.68 -19.02 0.77
C LEU A 45 -0.42 -18.77 -0.72
N GLY A 46 -1.14 -19.47 -1.61
CA GLY A 46 -1.05 -19.31 -3.07
C GLY A 46 -1.52 -17.95 -3.56
N ASP A 47 -2.63 -17.44 -3.02
CA ASP A 47 -3.15 -16.11 -3.32
C ASP A 47 -2.15 -15.03 -2.91
N THR A 48 -1.60 -15.13 -1.69
CA THR A 48 -0.58 -14.19 -1.20
C THR A 48 0.68 -14.24 -2.07
N ALA A 49 1.13 -15.43 -2.49
CA ALA A 49 2.28 -15.58 -3.40
C ALA A 49 2.02 -14.95 -4.78
N THR A 50 0.80 -15.09 -5.29
CA THR A 50 0.36 -14.48 -6.55
C THR A 50 0.37 -12.96 -6.43
N ASP A 51 -0.14 -12.42 -5.33
CA ASP A 51 -0.17 -10.98 -5.07
C ASP A 51 1.23 -10.37 -4.89
N ILE A 52 2.15 -11.10 -4.25
CA ILE A 52 3.57 -10.71 -4.19
C ILE A 52 4.12 -10.57 -5.60
N SER A 53 3.92 -11.59 -6.43
CA SER A 53 4.45 -11.64 -7.80
C SER A 53 3.87 -10.51 -8.66
N ARG A 54 2.55 -10.30 -8.61
CA ARG A 54 1.88 -9.20 -9.31
C ARG A 54 2.39 -7.83 -8.86
N THR A 55 2.58 -7.64 -7.56
CA THR A 55 3.09 -6.37 -7.02
C THR A 55 4.55 -6.15 -7.39
N ALA A 56 5.38 -7.20 -7.40
CA ALA A 56 6.77 -7.12 -7.85
C ALA A 56 6.87 -6.75 -9.34
N ILE A 57 6.00 -7.33 -10.19
CA ILE A 57 5.90 -6.96 -11.60
C ILE A 57 5.48 -5.49 -11.75
N SER A 58 4.45 -5.04 -11.02
CA SER A 58 4.02 -3.63 -11.00
C SER A 58 5.17 -2.70 -10.62
N ARG A 59 5.86 -3.00 -9.52
CA ARG A 59 7.04 -2.25 -9.06
C ARG A 59 8.10 -2.16 -10.14
N GLY A 60 8.39 -3.27 -10.82
CA GLY A 60 9.33 -3.32 -11.93
C GLY A 60 8.92 -2.42 -13.09
N LYS A 61 7.63 -2.45 -13.48
CA LYS A 61 7.09 -1.57 -14.53
C LYS A 61 7.21 -0.09 -14.15
N VAL A 62 6.87 0.28 -12.91
CA VAL A 62 7.00 1.65 -12.41
C VAL A 62 8.46 2.10 -12.44
N ALA A 63 9.38 1.29 -11.92
CA ALA A 63 10.81 1.63 -11.88
C ALA A 63 11.42 1.82 -13.29
N ASN A 64 10.97 1.02 -14.27
CA ASN A 64 11.45 1.07 -15.64
C ASN A 64 10.72 2.09 -16.54
N THR A 65 9.72 2.78 -16.01
CA THR A 65 9.01 3.81 -16.79
C THR A 65 9.91 5.03 -16.98
N SER A 66 10.10 5.44 -18.24
CA SER A 66 10.79 6.68 -18.59
C SER A 66 9.91 7.89 -18.29
N VAL A 67 10.39 8.82 -17.47
CA VAL A 67 9.70 10.09 -17.21
C VAL A 67 10.27 11.17 -18.12
N PRO A 68 9.43 11.88 -18.89
CA PRO A 68 9.89 13.02 -19.69
C PRO A 68 10.48 14.15 -18.83
N SER A 69 11.51 14.82 -19.33
CA SER A 69 12.19 15.91 -18.62
C SER A 69 11.33 17.15 -18.37
N TRP A 70 10.31 17.38 -19.19
CA TRP A 70 9.36 18.48 -19.01
C TRP A 70 8.36 18.25 -17.87
N LEU A 71 8.23 17.01 -17.38
CA LEU A 71 7.34 16.68 -16.28
C LEU A 71 8.05 16.90 -14.94
N LEU A 72 7.98 18.14 -14.44
CA LEU A 72 8.58 18.54 -13.18
C LEU A 72 8.10 17.64 -12.04
N GLY A 73 9.06 17.03 -11.32
CA GLY A 73 8.77 16.14 -10.19
C GLY A 73 8.32 14.73 -10.58
N GLY A 74 8.15 14.40 -11.87
CA GLY A 74 7.71 13.07 -12.30
C GLY A 74 8.64 11.94 -11.86
N GLU A 75 9.96 12.17 -11.85
CA GLU A 75 10.94 11.21 -11.32
C GLU A 75 10.72 10.96 -9.82
N ARG A 76 10.38 11.99 -9.04
CA ARG A 76 10.07 11.82 -7.61
C ARG A 76 8.81 10.99 -7.42
N VAL A 77 7.78 11.24 -8.23
CA VAL A 77 6.54 10.43 -8.18
C VAL A 77 6.85 8.97 -8.52
N LYS A 78 7.63 8.71 -9.57
CA LYS A 78 8.08 7.35 -9.92
C LYS A 78 8.75 6.66 -8.73
N THR A 79 9.69 7.34 -8.06
CA THR A 79 10.36 6.81 -6.87
C THR A 79 9.37 6.53 -5.73
N VAL A 80 8.46 7.46 -5.42
CA VAL A 80 7.47 7.29 -4.35
C VAL A 80 6.55 6.10 -4.63
N VAL A 81 6.08 5.94 -5.87
CA VAL A 81 5.22 4.82 -6.25
C VAL A 81 5.99 3.49 -6.18
N ALA A 82 7.23 3.45 -6.68
CA ALA A 82 8.08 2.25 -6.59
C ALA A 82 8.37 1.87 -5.12
N ASN A 83 8.59 2.84 -4.24
CA ASN A 83 8.80 2.63 -2.81
C ASN A 83 7.52 2.14 -2.11
N ARG A 84 6.35 2.66 -2.51
CA ARG A 84 5.05 2.19 -2.02
C ARG A 84 4.83 0.72 -2.39
N ASP A 85 5.10 0.34 -3.64
CA ASP A 85 4.97 -1.04 -4.08
C ASP A 85 5.97 -1.96 -3.35
N THR A 86 7.18 -1.46 -3.06
CA THR A 86 8.18 -2.16 -2.23
C THR A 86 7.67 -2.41 -0.81
N ALA A 87 7.06 -1.40 -0.17
CA ALA A 87 6.46 -1.55 1.16
C ALA A 87 5.31 -2.56 1.15
N LYS A 88 4.50 -2.57 0.09
CA LYS A 88 3.43 -3.55 -0.09
C LYS A 88 3.96 -4.99 -0.21
N ILE A 89 5.04 -5.19 -0.96
CA ILE A 89 5.71 -6.51 -1.08
C ILE A 89 6.19 -6.99 0.30
N ALA A 90 6.90 -6.15 1.05
CA ALA A 90 7.41 -6.51 2.38
C ALA A 90 6.28 -6.94 3.33
N ARG A 91 5.15 -6.22 3.28
CA ARG A 91 3.96 -6.58 4.05
C ARG A 91 3.37 -7.93 3.62
N LEU A 92 3.24 -8.17 2.31
CA LEU A 92 2.72 -9.44 1.80
C LEU A 92 3.66 -10.61 2.16
N GLN A 93 4.98 -10.39 2.17
CA GLN A 93 5.95 -11.38 2.64
C GLN A 93 5.77 -11.70 4.12
N HIS A 94 5.58 -10.68 4.97
CA HIS A 94 5.27 -10.90 6.39
C HIS A 94 3.96 -11.69 6.56
N GLN A 95 2.93 -11.37 5.77
CA GLN A 95 1.68 -12.12 5.76
C GLN A 95 1.89 -13.57 5.34
N GLN A 96 2.70 -13.82 4.31
CA GLN A 96 3.04 -15.15 3.84
C GLN A 96 3.74 -15.96 4.92
N GLN A 97 4.69 -15.37 5.64
CA GLN A 97 5.36 -16.01 6.77
C GLN A 97 4.39 -16.41 7.88
N ALA A 98 3.42 -15.55 8.21
CA ALA A 98 2.38 -15.87 9.20
C ALA A 98 1.51 -17.06 8.75
N ILE A 99 1.11 -17.11 7.47
CA ILE A 99 0.35 -18.23 6.90
C ILE A 99 1.18 -19.52 6.93
N VAL A 100 2.46 -19.45 6.56
CA VAL A 100 3.38 -20.59 6.61
C VAL A 100 3.55 -21.11 8.04
N ALA A 101 3.68 -20.23 9.03
CA ALA A 101 3.76 -20.61 10.43
C ALA A 101 2.47 -21.32 10.90
N ALA A 102 1.30 -20.75 10.62
CA ALA A 102 0.01 -21.35 10.96
C ALA A 102 -0.19 -22.72 10.27
N ARG A 103 0.17 -22.82 8.99
CA ARG A 103 0.14 -24.08 8.24
C ARG A 103 1.05 -25.13 8.85
N LYS A 104 2.29 -24.76 9.23
CA LYS A 104 3.25 -25.67 9.85
C LYS A 104 2.76 -26.21 11.21
N GLN A 105 2.01 -25.40 11.96
CA GLN A 105 1.45 -25.80 13.25
C GLN A 105 0.23 -26.72 13.13
N ARG A 106 -0.60 -26.55 12.08
CA ARG A 106 -1.92 -27.20 11.99
C ARG A 106 -2.01 -28.33 11.00
N CYS A 107 -1.32 -28.19 9.88
CA CYS A 107 -1.50 -29.09 8.76
C CYS A 107 -0.52 -30.23 8.83
N PRO A 108 -0.97 -31.46 8.58
CA PRO A 108 -0.05 -32.57 8.41
C PRO A 108 0.89 -32.21 7.25
N SER A 109 2.20 -32.29 7.50
CA SER A 109 3.18 -32.20 6.44
C SER A 109 2.88 -33.30 5.45
N SER A 110 2.62 -32.94 4.20
CA SER A 110 2.64 -33.89 3.09
C SER A 110 4.05 -34.45 3.03
N GLN A 111 4.21 -35.70 3.45
CA GLN A 111 5.45 -36.45 3.39
C GLN A 111 5.79 -36.80 1.94
#